data_AF-A0A257WCZ3-F1
#
_entry.id   AF-A0A257WCZ3-F1
#
_cell.length_a   1.000
_cell.length_b   1.000
_cell.length_c   1.000
_cell.angle_alpha   90.00
_cell.angle_beta   90.00
_cell.angle_gamma   90.00
#
_symmetry.space_group_name_H-M   'P 1'
#
loop_
_entity.id
_entity.type
_entity.pdbx_description
1 polymer ?
#
loop_
_entity_poly.entity_id
_entity_poly.type
_entity_poly.pdbx_seq_one_letter_code
_entity_poly.pdbx_strand_id
1 'polypeptide(L)' 'MDNRDFFYTIEKESLAEFKERGSRFLAYAFPIRSVDDFKIRLQQLKEEHPKAVHHCFA' A
#
# COMPACT_ATOMS: atom_id res chain seq x y z
N MET A 1 -34.29 -6.91 11.42
CA MET A 1 -32.91 -7.09 11.94
C MET A 1 -31.98 -6.52 10.88
N ASP A 2 -31.56 -5.27 11.06
CA ASP A 2 -30.66 -4.58 10.15
C ASP A 2 -29.26 -4.61 10.78
N ASN A 3 -28.47 -5.64 10.43
CA ASN A 3 -27.11 -5.78 10.91
C ASN A 3 -26.16 -5.13 9.90
N ARG A 4 -26.09 -3.80 9.93
CA ARG A 4 -25.12 -3.04 9.15
C ARG A 4 -23.80 -3.00 9.92
N ASP A 5 -22.79 -3.67 9.38
CA ASP A 5 -21.43 -3.56 9.86
C ASP A 5 -20.81 -2.26 9.34
N PHE A 6 -20.22 -1.49 10.26
CA PHE A 6 -19.49 -0.28 9.95
C PHE A 6 -18.02 -0.51 10.26
N PHE A 7 -17.17 -0.11 9.32
CA PHE A 7 -15.73 -0.16 9.48
C PHE A 7 -15.11 1.13 8.98
N TYR A 8 -13.93 1.45 9.49
CA TYR A 8 -13.13 2.58 9.04
C TYR A 8 -12.10 2.10 8.02
N THR A 9 -11.83 2.95 7.04
CA THR A 9 -10.74 2.79 6.08
C THR A 9 -10.02 4.12 5.94
N ILE A 10 -8.81 4.10 5.41
CA ILE A 10 -8.06 5.32 5.13
C ILE A 10 -8.73 6.11 4.01
N GLU A 11 -8.83 7.44 4.16
CA GLU A 11 -9.55 8.29 3.20
C GLU A 11 -8.78 8.46 1.89
N LYS A 12 -7.46 8.58 1.98
CA LYS A 12 -6.56 8.83 0.85
C LYS A 12 -5.29 7.99 0.96
N GLU A 13 -4.61 7.86 -0.17
CA GLU A 13 -3.29 7.24 -0.18
C GLU A 13 -2.28 8.02 0.66
N SER A 14 -1.31 7.30 1.22
CA SER A 14 -0.29 7.86 2.09
C SER A 14 1.06 7.20 1.81
N LEU A 15 2.11 8.00 1.93
CA LEU A 15 3.49 7.58 1.73
C LEU A 15 4.31 7.99 2.96
N ALA A 16 5.10 7.07 3.48
CA ALA A 16 6.13 7.33 4.46
C ALA A 16 7.48 6.80 3.96
N GLU A 17 8.54 7.57 4.19
CA GLU A 17 9.91 7.16 3.90
C GLU A 17 10.68 7.01 5.21
N PHE A 18 11.35 5.87 5.37
CA PHE A 18 12.21 5.59 6.49
C PHE A 18 13.58 5.14 6.00
N LYS A 19 14.64 5.68 6.59
CA LYS A 19 16.02 5.32 6.24
C LYS A 19 16.73 4.83 7.48
N GLU A 20 17.33 3.65 7.39
CA GLU A 20 18.10 3.08 8.48
C GLU A 20 19.27 2.25 7.91
N ARG A 21 20.48 2.49 8.45
CA ARG A 21 21.69 1.72 8.14
C ARG A 21 21.94 1.50 6.63
N GLY A 22 21.69 2.54 5.83
CA GLY A 22 21.87 2.50 4.37
C GLY A 22 20.70 1.89 3.60
N SER A 23 19.73 1.29 4.29
CA SER A 23 18.47 0.83 3.72
C SER A 23 17.47 1.98 3.63
N ARG A 24 16.72 2.02 2.53
CA ARG A 24 15.58 2.93 2.33
C ARG A 24 14.31 2.12 2.22
N PHE A 25 13.34 2.43 3.07
CA PHE A 25 12.02 1.82 3.10
C PHE A 25 10.99 2.86 2.67
N LEU A 26 10.19 2.52 1.66
CA LEU A 26 9.06 3.32 1.21
C LEU A 26 7.79 2.56 1.56
N ALA A 27 7.01 3.09 2.50
CA ALA A 27 5.76 2.50 2.96
C ALA A 27 4.58 3.24 2.30
N TYR A 28 3.81 2.51 1.51
CA TYR A 28 2.61 3.01 0.86
C TYR A 28 1.37 2.41 1.51
N ALA A 29 0.37 3.24 1.76
CA ALA A 29 -0.95 2.81 2.20
C ALA A 29 -2.00 3.31 1.20
N PHE A 30 -2.87 2.42 0.74
CA PHE A 30 -3.91 2.73 -0.24
C PHE A 30 -5.29 2.31 0.27
N PRO A 31 -6.34 3.11 0.02
CA PRO A 31 -7.71 2.62 0.19
C PRO A 31 -8.01 1.56 -0.88
N ILE A 32 -8.17 0.32 -0.47
CA ILE A 32 -8.44 -0.82 -1.35
C ILE A 32 -9.88 -1.29 -1.18
N ARG A 33 -10.59 -1.50 -2.29
CA ARG A 33 -11.97 -2.03 -2.29
C ARG A 33 -12.06 -3.43 -2.86
N SER A 34 -11.09 -3.83 -3.69
CA SER A 34 -11.03 -5.14 -4.30
C SER A 34 -9.59 -5.68 -4.41
N VAL A 35 -9.46 -6.99 -4.61
CA VAL A 35 -8.16 -7.64 -4.84
C VAL A 35 -7.50 -7.14 -6.12
N ASP A 36 -8.28 -6.74 -7.13
CA ASP A 36 -7.73 -6.25 -8.39
C ASP A 36 -7.18 -4.82 -8.25
N ASP A 37 -7.80 -3.97 -7.42
CA ASP A 37 -7.24 -2.66 -7.07
C ASP A 37 -5.82 -2.83 -6.48
N PHE A 38 -5.66 -3.80 -5.58
CA PHE A 38 -4.38 -4.12 -4.98
C PHE A 38 -3.34 -4.54 -6.04
N LYS A 39 -3.70 -5.43 -6.96
CA LYS A 39 -2.78 -5.88 -8.04
C LYS A 39 -2.32 -4.73 -8.92
N ILE A 40 -3.23 -3.81 -9.27
CA ILE A 40 -2.92 -2.62 -10.06
C ILE A 40 -1.91 -1.73 -9.31
N ARG A 41 -2.16 -1.44 -8.03
CA ARG A 41 -1.24 -0.63 -7.20
C ARG A 41 0.12 -1.29 -7.05
N LEU A 42 0.16 -2.61 -6.80
CA LEU A 42 1.41 -3.35 -6.67
C LEU A 42 2.23 -3.30 -7.97
N GLN A 43 1.58 -3.40 -9.13
CA GLN A 43 2.24 -3.28 -10.42
C GLN A 43 2.84 -1.89 -10.63
N GLN A 44 2.08 -0.83 -10.31
CA GLN A 44 2.55 0.55 -10.39
C GLN A 44 3.78 0.78 -9.50
N LEU A 45 3.79 0.25 -8.27
CA LEU A 45 4.94 0.37 -7.36
C LEU A 45 6.19 -0.35 -7.88
N LYS A 46 6.03 -1.49 -8.56
CA LYS A 46 7.15 -2.21 -9.19
C LYS A 46 7.74 -1.44 -10.36
N GLU A 47 6.89 -0.78 -11.15
CA GLU A 47 7.31 0.05 -12.27
C GLU A 47 7.99 1.35 -11.82
N GLU A 48 7.48 1.97 -10.74
CA GLU A 48 8.05 3.18 -10.16
C GLU A 48 9.37 2.93 -9.44
N HIS A 49 9.50 1.78 -8.76
CA HIS A 49 10.68 1.40 -7.97
C HIS A 49 11.34 0.11 -8.49
N PRO A 50 11.82 0.05 -9.74
CA PRO A 50 12.37 -1.18 -10.34
C PRO A 50 13.67 -1.65 -9.69
N LYS A 51 14.29 -0.80 -8.86
CA LYS A 51 15.53 -1.10 -8.11
C LYS A 51 15.26 -1.51 -6.65
N ALA A 52 14.01 -1.58 -6.22
CA ALA A 52 13.69 -2.04 -4.88
C ALA A 52 14.05 -3.53 -4.74
N VAL A 53 14.68 -3.90 -3.63
CA VAL A 53 15.10 -5.28 -3.37
C VAL A 53 13.90 -6.15 -2.99
N HIS A 54 12.92 -5.56 -2.31
CA HIS A 54 11.71 -6.25 -1.85
C HIS A 54 10.48 -5.35 -2.05
N HIS A 55 9.36 -5.96 -2.43
CA HIS A 55 8.03 -5.36 -2.44
C HIS A 55 7.12 -6.16 -1.51
N CYS A 56 7.22 -5.89 -0.21
CA CYS A 56 6.37 -6.51 0.81
C CYS A 56 5.03 -5.76 0.90
N PHE A 57 3.95 -6.47 1.23
CA PHE A 57 2.61 -5.91 1.39
C PHE A 57 1.84 -6.66 2.47
N ALA A 58 0.76 -6.06 2.98
CA ALA A 58 -0.16 -6.61 3.97
C ALA A 58 -1.59 -6.14 3.69
#